data_AF-A0A1D6GB92-F1
#
_entry.id   AF-A0A1D6GB92-F1
#
_cell.length_a   1.000
_cell.length_b   1.000
_cell.length_c   1.000
_cell.angle_alpha   90.00
_cell.angle_beta   90.00
_cell.angle_gamma   90.00
#
_symmetry.space_group_name_H-M   'P 1'
#
loop_
_entity.id
_entity.type
_entity.pdbx_description
1 polymer ?
#
loop_
_entity_poly.entity_id
_entity_poly.type
_entity_poly.pdbx_seq_one_letter_code
_entity_poly.pdbx_strand_id
1 'polypeptide(L)'
;MVCLLRFLLPASLIVINDIFAYLFGFFLGRTPLIKLSPKKTWEGFIGASVTTIISAFLLANVMGRFQWLTCPRKDLSTGWLYCDPGPMFKPEHYSLGESVPHWFPWKDLAIMPVQWHALALGLFASIIAPFGGFFASGFKRAFKIKDFGDSIPGHGGITDRMDCQMVMAVFAYIYHQSFIAPQNFSVEIILDQILRNLTYEEQKYLYEQLGEMFHERQLGQN
;
A
#
# COMPACT_ATOMS: atom_id res chain seq x y z
N MET A 1 5.81 -0.25 -15.05
CA MET A 1 7.09 -0.21 -14.30
C MET A 1 6.80 -0.48 -12.83
N VAL A 2 7.39 -1.55 -12.28
CA VAL A 2 7.06 -2.06 -10.96
C VAL A 2 8.28 -1.88 -10.05
N CYS A 3 8.12 -1.16 -8.94
CA CYS A 3 9.14 -1.06 -7.90
C CYS A 3 8.95 -2.25 -6.94
N LEU A 4 10.03 -2.93 -6.54
CA LEU A 4 9.97 -4.08 -5.64
C LEU A 4 9.34 -3.71 -4.29
N LEU A 5 9.56 -2.46 -3.85
CA LEU A 5 8.99 -1.91 -2.63
C LEU A 5 7.46 -2.09 -2.55
N ARG A 6 6.74 -2.00 -3.68
CA ARG A 6 5.27 -2.06 -3.72
C ARG A 6 4.73 -3.40 -3.25
N PHE A 7 5.49 -4.49 -3.41
CA PHE A 7 5.10 -5.81 -2.94
C PHE A 7 5.73 -6.15 -1.59
N LEU A 8 7.01 -5.81 -1.43
CA LEU A 8 7.76 -6.17 -0.24
C LEU A 8 7.26 -5.45 1.01
N LEU A 9 6.88 -4.17 0.90
CA LEU A 9 6.38 -3.39 2.03
C LEU A 9 5.04 -3.97 2.55
N PRO A 10 3.95 -4.09 1.78
CA PRO A 10 2.71 -4.72 2.27
C PRO A 10 2.90 -6.12 2.85
N ALA A 11 3.70 -6.97 2.20
CA ALA A 11 3.93 -8.33 2.65
C ALA A 11 4.65 -8.38 4.01
N SER A 12 5.67 -7.53 4.19
CA SER A 12 6.41 -7.42 5.44
C SER A 12 5.55 -6.90 6.60
N LEU A 13 4.62 -5.97 6.34
CA LEU A 13 3.71 -5.44 7.37
C LEU A 13 2.78 -6.51 7.92
N ILE A 14 2.29 -7.43 7.08
CA ILE A 14 1.47 -8.57 7.53
C ILE A 14 2.30 -9.50 8.41
N VAL A 15 3.53 -9.82 7.99
CA VAL A 15 4.43 -10.69 8.77
C VAL A 15 4.74 -10.07 10.13
N ILE A 16 5.04 -8.77 10.17
CA ILE A 16 5.25 -8.00 11.40
C ILE A 16 4.00 -8.07 12.28
N ASN A 17 2.82 -7.79 11.71
CA ASN A 17 1.56 -7.82 12.45
C ASN A 17 1.29 -9.19 13.07
N ASP A 18 1.49 -10.29 12.35
CA ASP A 18 1.27 -11.64 12.86
C ASP A 18 2.28 -12.01 13.97
N ILE A 19 3.55 -11.65 13.81
CA ILE A 19 4.59 -11.88 14.84
C ILE A 19 4.24 -11.12 16.12
N PHE A 20 3.92 -9.82 16.02
CA PHE A 20 3.60 -9.01 17.19
C PHE A 20 2.25 -9.39 17.80
N ALA A 21 1.26 -9.82 17.01
CA ALA A 21 0.01 -10.35 17.55
C ALA A 21 0.23 -11.61 18.38
N TYR A 22 1.16 -12.49 17.94
CA TYR A 22 1.58 -13.65 18.72
C TYR A 22 2.34 -13.25 19.98
N LEU A 23 3.33 -12.35 19.89
CA LEU A 23 4.13 -11.92 21.03
C LEU A 23 3.26 -11.26 22.11
N PHE A 24 2.47 -10.24 21.76
CA PHE A 24 1.59 -9.58 22.72
C PHE A 24 0.45 -10.50 23.20
N GLY A 25 -0.05 -11.38 22.34
CA GLY A 25 -1.03 -12.40 22.75
C GLY A 25 -0.45 -13.42 23.74
N PHE A 26 0.83 -13.78 23.61
CA PHE A 26 1.49 -14.69 24.55
C PHE A 26 1.76 -14.04 25.91
N PHE A 27 2.26 -12.79 25.93
CA PHE A 27 2.62 -12.12 27.18
C PHE A 27 1.44 -11.48 27.92
N LEU A 28 0.48 -10.91 27.18
CA LEU A 28 -0.60 -10.08 27.74
C LEU A 28 -2.01 -10.64 27.45
N GLY A 29 -2.11 -11.72 26.66
CA GLY A 29 -3.40 -12.24 26.20
C GLY A 29 -4.22 -12.84 27.33
N ARG A 30 -5.36 -12.20 27.63
CA ARG A 30 -6.32 -12.68 28.63
C ARG A 30 -7.72 -12.86 28.02
N THR A 31 -8.10 -12.01 27.08
CA THR A 31 -9.46 -12.01 26.52
C THR A 31 -9.48 -12.52 25.07
N PRO A 32 -10.18 -13.64 24.79
CA PRO A 32 -10.25 -14.17 23.43
C PRO A 32 -11.08 -13.25 22.52
N LEU A 33 -10.60 -13.05 21.29
CA LEU A 33 -11.20 -12.16 20.30
C LEU A 33 -12.45 -12.78 19.65
N ILE A 34 -12.40 -14.09 19.34
CA ILE A 34 -13.50 -14.82 18.71
C ILE A 34 -13.61 -16.21 19.36
N LYS A 35 -14.82 -16.64 19.72
CA LYS A 35 -15.08 -18.00 20.26
C LYS A 35 -14.58 -19.12 19.35
N LEU A 36 -14.59 -18.85 18.05
CA LEU A 36 -13.99 -19.71 17.05
C LEU A 36 -12.49 -19.86 17.36
N SER A 37 -11.69 -18.80 17.40
CA SER A 37 -10.24 -18.93 17.64
C SER A 37 -9.82 -18.51 19.06
N PRO A 38 -9.83 -19.43 20.05
CA PRO A 38 -9.53 -19.09 21.44
C PRO A 38 -8.08 -18.64 21.67
N LYS A 39 -7.18 -18.93 20.72
CA LYS A 39 -5.76 -18.51 20.79
C LYS A 39 -5.52 -17.07 20.35
N LYS A 40 -6.48 -16.42 19.69
CA LYS A 40 -6.36 -15.01 19.28
C LYS A 40 -7.01 -14.12 20.33
N THR A 41 -6.28 -13.14 20.85
CA THR A 41 -6.70 -12.29 21.97
C THR A 41 -6.84 -10.83 21.56
N TRP A 42 -7.72 -10.07 22.23
CA TRP A 42 -7.89 -8.63 21.99
C TRP A 42 -6.62 -7.84 22.31
N GLU A 43 -5.91 -8.19 23.39
CA GLU A 43 -4.68 -7.50 23.79
C GLU A 43 -3.59 -7.67 22.74
N GLY A 44 -3.44 -8.89 22.22
CA GLY A 44 -2.56 -9.20 21.10
C GLY A 44 -2.89 -8.40 19.84
N PHE A 45 -4.17 -8.28 19.49
CA PHE A 45 -4.61 -7.52 18.32
C PHE A 45 -4.29 -6.01 18.43
N ILE A 46 -4.55 -5.41 19.60
CA ILE A 46 -4.27 -3.99 19.84
C ILE A 46 -2.75 -3.73 19.90
N GLY A 47 -1.98 -4.60 20.56
CA GLY A 47 -0.52 -4.46 20.60
C GLY A 47 0.11 -4.58 19.21
N ALA A 48 -0.39 -5.51 18.40
CA ALA A 48 0.04 -5.68 17.02
C ALA A 48 -0.30 -4.46 16.14
N SER A 49 -1.47 -3.87 16.29
CA SER A 49 -1.87 -2.72 15.47
C SER A 49 -0.99 -1.50 15.70
N VAL A 50 -0.75 -1.15 16.97
CA VAL A 50 0.17 -0.04 17.33
C VAL A 50 1.57 -0.31 16.78
N THR A 51 2.08 -1.52 16.96
CA THR A 51 3.43 -1.87 16.51
C THR A 51 3.56 -1.89 14.99
N THR A 52 2.52 -2.34 14.29
CA THR A 52 2.49 -2.38 12.82
C THR A 52 2.46 -0.98 12.22
N ILE A 53 1.72 -0.04 12.82
CA ILE A 53 1.68 1.36 12.39
C ILE A 53 3.06 2.02 12.54
N ILE A 54 3.70 1.85 13.70
CA ILE A 54 5.05 2.36 13.95
C ILE A 54 6.05 1.72 12.97
N SER A 55 5.97 0.40 12.81
CA SER A 55 6.83 -0.34 11.88
C SER A 55 6.62 0.09 10.43
N ALA A 56 5.39 0.43 10.02
CA ALA A 56 5.12 0.91 8.67
C ALA A 56 5.84 2.22 8.37
N PHE A 57 5.81 3.16 9.31
CA PHE A 57 6.51 4.44 9.16
C PHE A 57 8.03 4.26 9.08
N LEU A 58 8.59 3.42 9.96
CA LEU A 58 10.04 3.15 10.02
C LEU A 58 10.54 2.35 8.81
N LEU A 59 9.81 1.30 8.45
CA LEU A 59 10.19 0.40 7.37
C LEU A 59 10.12 1.11 6.02
N ALA A 60 9.12 1.95 5.79
CA ALA A 60 9.08 2.81 4.61
C ALA A 60 10.27 3.78 4.56
N ASN A 61 10.72 4.29 5.70
CA ASN A 61 11.92 5.13 5.75
C ASN A 61 13.19 4.35 5.38
N VAL A 62 13.37 3.15 5.95
CA VAL A 62 14.53 2.30 5.70
C VAL A 62 14.56 1.80 4.26
N MET A 63 13.45 1.23 3.79
CA MET A 63 13.37 0.67 2.44
C MET A 63 13.44 1.75 1.35
N GLY A 64 12.91 2.96 1.64
CA GLY A 64 12.98 4.10 0.72
C GLY A 64 14.40 4.60 0.43
N ARG A 65 15.36 4.32 1.32
CA ARG A 65 16.78 4.68 1.12
C ARG A 65 17.52 3.75 0.16
N PHE A 66 17.01 2.53 -0.06
CA PHE A 66 17.66 1.56 -0.94
C PHE A 66 17.18 1.72 -2.38
N GLN A 67 18.05 2.26 -3.24
CA GLN A 67 17.75 2.47 -4.67
C GLN A 67 17.33 1.18 -5.39
N TRP A 68 17.86 0.02 -4.98
CA TRP A 68 17.46 -1.27 -5.55
C TRP A 68 15.98 -1.62 -5.33
N LEU A 69 15.36 -1.12 -4.25
CA LEU A 69 13.94 -1.37 -3.93
C LEU A 69 13.00 -0.34 -4.54
N THR A 70 13.46 0.90 -4.65
CA THR A 70 12.68 2.04 -5.15
C THR A 70 12.76 2.20 -6.66
N CYS A 71 13.86 1.77 -7.28
CA CYS A 71 14.02 1.84 -8.73
C CYS A 71 13.07 0.90 -9.47
N PRO A 72 12.36 1.41 -10.47
CA PRO A 72 11.39 0.62 -11.21
C PRO A 72 12.08 -0.34 -12.19
N ARG A 73 11.73 -1.63 -12.14
CA ARG A 73 12.33 -2.66 -12.99
C ARG A 73 11.65 -2.69 -14.37
N LYS A 74 12.46 -2.69 -15.44
CA LYS A 74 12.00 -2.90 -16.83
C LYS A 74 12.47 -4.25 -17.38
N ASP A 75 13.71 -4.66 -17.10
CA ASP A 75 14.26 -5.96 -17.53
C ASP A 75 15.09 -6.62 -16.40
N LEU A 76 15.85 -7.69 -16.69
CA LEU A 76 16.67 -8.47 -15.71
C LEU A 76 18.18 -8.15 -15.67
N SER A 77 18.69 -7.28 -16.56
CA SER A 77 20.02 -6.64 -16.48
C SER A 77 20.33 -5.93 -15.14
N THR A 78 21.52 -5.36 -14.99
CA THR A 78 21.98 -4.68 -13.76
C THR A 78 22.04 -3.15 -13.90
N GLY A 79 21.73 -2.62 -15.08
CA GLY A 79 21.88 -1.20 -15.44
C GLY A 79 20.98 -0.19 -14.72
N TRP A 80 19.98 -0.64 -13.96
CA TRP A 80 19.01 0.21 -13.22
C TRP A 80 19.34 0.38 -11.74
N LEU A 81 20.55 0.00 -11.31
CA LEU A 81 20.97 0.24 -9.92
C LEU A 81 21.07 1.73 -9.60
N TYR A 82 21.25 2.57 -10.62
CA TYR A 82 21.27 4.03 -10.53
C TYR A 82 20.11 4.60 -11.34
N CYS A 83 19.01 4.93 -10.67
CA CYS A 83 17.86 5.60 -11.27
C CYS A 83 17.38 6.74 -10.35
N ASP A 84 16.60 7.67 -10.89
CA ASP A 84 15.81 8.58 -10.06
C ASP A 84 14.55 7.83 -9.57
N PRO A 85 14.40 7.56 -8.25
CA PRO A 85 13.27 6.81 -7.71
C PRO A 85 11.92 7.55 -7.83
N GLY A 86 11.93 8.82 -8.23
CA GLY A 86 10.73 9.63 -8.42
C GLY A 86 10.35 10.42 -7.17
N PRO A 87 9.31 11.28 -7.26
CA PRO A 87 8.99 12.26 -6.22
C PRO A 87 8.55 11.63 -4.89
N MET A 88 7.97 10.43 -4.92
CA MET A 88 7.50 9.72 -3.71
C MET A 88 8.61 9.37 -2.69
N PHE A 89 9.86 9.33 -3.15
CA PHE A 89 11.03 8.95 -2.35
C PHE A 89 11.99 10.11 -2.08
N LYS A 90 11.65 11.31 -2.55
CA LYS A 90 12.42 12.52 -2.23
C LYS A 90 11.92 13.05 -0.88
N PRO A 91 12.80 13.26 0.11
CA PRO A 91 12.40 13.74 1.41
C PRO A 91 11.90 15.19 1.30
N GLU A 92 10.74 15.45 1.91
CA GLU A 92 10.21 16.79 2.09
C GLU A 92 10.55 17.25 3.52
N HIS A 93 11.06 18.47 3.64
CA HIS A 93 11.50 19.02 4.92
C HIS A 93 10.37 19.84 5.54
N TYR A 94 9.81 19.34 6.64
CA TYR A 94 8.85 20.09 7.43
C TYR A 94 9.57 20.79 8.58
N SER A 95 9.57 22.12 8.55
CA SER A 95 10.01 22.95 9.68
C SER A 95 8.92 22.94 10.73
N LEU A 96 9.17 22.33 11.88
CA LEU A 96 8.23 22.37 13.00
C LEU A 96 8.19 23.82 13.52
N GLY A 97 7.03 24.48 13.38
CA GLY A 97 6.84 25.86 13.83
C GLY A 97 7.12 26.05 15.32
N GLU A 98 7.21 27.31 15.76
CA GLU A 98 7.61 27.73 17.13
C GLU A 98 6.83 27.10 18.30
N SER A 99 5.77 26.33 18.03
CA SER A 99 5.00 25.58 19.02
C SER A 99 5.70 24.33 19.58
N VAL A 100 6.87 23.94 19.05
CA VAL A 100 7.61 22.78 19.58
C VAL A 100 8.48 23.21 20.76
N PRO A 101 8.34 22.57 21.92
CA PRO A 101 9.06 22.99 23.11
C PRO A 101 10.58 22.80 22.95
N HIS A 102 11.35 23.71 23.54
CA HIS A 102 12.81 23.83 23.39
C HIS A 102 13.61 22.54 23.71
N TRP A 103 13.02 21.63 24.49
CA TRP A 103 13.63 20.34 24.85
C TRP A 103 13.56 19.28 23.75
N PHE A 104 12.83 19.53 22.64
CA PHE A 104 12.71 18.58 21.55
C PHE A 104 13.85 18.76 20.53
N PRO A 105 14.71 17.75 20.32
CA PRO A 105 15.96 17.91 19.56
C PRO A 105 15.79 17.93 18.03
N TRP A 106 14.60 17.62 17.51
CA TRP A 106 14.32 17.51 16.07
C TRP A 106 13.66 18.81 15.60
N LYS A 107 14.44 19.70 14.98
CA LYS A 107 13.92 20.97 14.40
C LYS A 107 13.47 20.81 12.95
N ASP A 108 14.11 19.91 12.22
CA ASP A 108 13.80 19.57 10.84
C ASP A 108 13.42 18.09 10.75
N LEU A 109 12.21 17.81 10.28
CA LEU A 109 11.75 16.44 10.07
C LEU A 109 11.69 16.16 8.56
N ALA A 110 12.60 15.30 8.10
CA ALA A 110 12.61 14.80 6.73
C ALA A 110 11.64 13.61 6.61
N ILE A 111 10.47 13.87 6.03
CA ILE A 111 9.45 12.83 5.78
C ILE A 111 9.37 12.59 4.29
N MET A 112 9.41 11.33 3.89
CA MET A 112 9.13 10.95 2.50
C MET A 112 7.63 10.74 2.30
N PRO A 113 7.03 11.18 1.19
CA PRO A 113 5.61 10.96 0.90
C PRO A 113 5.18 9.48 0.97
N VAL A 114 6.07 8.55 0.63
CA VAL A 114 5.83 7.10 0.76
C VAL A 114 5.47 6.66 2.18
N GLN A 115 5.92 7.38 3.22
CA GLN A 115 5.63 7.02 4.61
C GLN A 115 4.15 7.19 4.95
N TRP A 116 3.46 8.17 4.35
CA TRP A 116 2.02 8.35 4.51
C TRP A 116 1.23 7.20 3.90
N HIS A 117 1.63 6.75 2.71
CA HIS A 117 1.04 5.56 2.09
C HIS A 117 1.33 4.29 2.89
N ALA A 118 2.51 4.18 3.48
CA ALA A 118 2.86 3.06 4.35
C ALA A 118 1.97 3.01 5.60
N LEU A 119 1.65 4.16 6.20
CA LEU A 119 0.71 4.23 7.32
C LEU A 119 -0.69 3.74 6.93
N ALA A 120 -1.21 4.14 5.77
CA ALA A 120 -2.49 3.65 5.27
C ALA A 120 -2.48 2.12 5.05
N LEU A 121 -1.40 1.59 4.47
CA LEU A 121 -1.19 0.16 4.29
C LEU A 121 -1.05 -0.57 5.64
N GLY A 122 -0.35 0.00 6.61
CA GLY A 122 -0.18 -0.56 7.96
C GLY A 122 -1.47 -0.59 8.77
N LEU A 123 -2.32 0.43 8.61
CA LEU A 123 -3.65 0.47 9.22
C LEU A 123 -4.54 -0.64 8.63
N PHE A 124 -4.52 -0.81 7.30
CA PHE A 124 -5.25 -1.90 6.66
C PHE A 124 -4.71 -3.28 7.07
N ALA A 125 -3.38 -3.43 7.09
CA ALA A 125 -2.69 -4.67 7.44
C ALA A 125 -2.97 -5.12 8.88
N SER A 126 -3.16 -4.19 9.80
CA SER A 126 -3.44 -4.50 11.20
C SER A 126 -4.92 -4.66 11.52
N ILE A 127 -5.80 -3.91 10.85
CA ILE A 127 -7.24 -3.94 11.16
C ILE A 127 -7.96 -4.98 10.29
N ILE A 128 -7.83 -4.88 8.97
CA ILE A 128 -8.68 -5.60 8.02
C ILE A 128 -8.05 -6.92 7.59
N ALA A 129 -6.75 -6.95 7.29
CA ALA A 129 -6.10 -8.14 6.78
C ALA A 129 -6.17 -9.38 7.71
N PRO A 130 -6.14 -9.26 9.06
CA PRO A 130 -6.27 -10.42 9.95
C PRO A 130 -7.63 -11.13 9.84
N PHE A 131 -8.67 -10.45 9.33
CA PHE A 131 -9.97 -11.05 9.05
C PHE A 131 -9.93 -12.05 7.90
N GLY A 132 -9.00 -11.93 6.95
CA GLY A 132 -8.77 -12.96 5.92
C GLY A 132 -8.41 -14.30 6.56
N GLY A 133 -7.48 -14.30 7.52
CA GLY A 133 -7.13 -15.50 8.28
C GLY A 133 -8.26 -16.03 9.17
N PHE A 134 -9.12 -15.15 9.71
CA PHE A 134 -10.33 -15.60 10.45
C PHE A 134 -11.35 -16.27 9.54
N PHE A 135 -11.57 -15.72 8.33
CA PHE A 135 -12.47 -16.29 7.34
C PHE A 135 -12.02 -17.69 6.91
N ALA A 136 -10.75 -17.84 6.56
CA ALA A 136 -10.18 -19.15 6.23
C ALA A 136 -10.27 -20.14 7.39
N SER A 137 -9.94 -19.71 8.60
CA SER A 137 -10.09 -20.52 9.81
C SER A 137 -11.54 -20.95 10.06
N GLY A 138 -12.51 -20.10 9.71
CA GLY A 138 -13.93 -20.42 9.82
C GLY A 138 -14.41 -21.40 8.75
N PHE A 139 -13.97 -21.22 7.51
CA PHE A 139 -14.25 -22.14 6.41
C PHE A 139 -13.76 -23.54 6.74
N LYS A 140 -12.50 -23.68 7.20
CA LYS A 140 -11.92 -24.98 7.61
C LYS A 140 -12.79 -25.74 8.61
N ARG A 141 -13.34 -25.02 9.59
CA ARG A 141 -14.20 -25.62 10.63
C ARG A 141 -15.56 -26.04 10.12
N ALA A 142 -16.13 -25.32 9.15
CA ALA A 142 -17.38 -25.70 8.52
C ALA A 142 -17.27 -27.06 7.79
N PHE A 143 -16.10 -27.36 7.20
CA PHE A 143 -15.84 -28.63 6.54
C PHE A 143 -15.24 -29.72 7.44
N LYS A 144 -15.07 -29.46 8.75
CA LYS A 144 -14.38 -30.35 9.72
C LYS A 144 -12.95 -30.74 9.28
N ILE A 145 -12.32 -29.91 8.45
CA ILE A 145 -10.93 -30.08 8.00
C ILE A 145 -10.08 -29.15 8.87
N LYS A 146 -8.99 -29.66 9.44
CA LYS A 146 -8.13 -28.86 10.35
C LYS A 146 -7.19 -27.94 9.59
N ASP A 147 -6.57 -28.47 8.54
CA ASP A 147 -5.58 -27.81 7.68
C ASP A 147 -5.86 -28.20 6.23
N PHE A 148 -5.73 -27.27 5.27
CA PHE A 148 -5.99 -27.54 3.84
C PHE A 148 -4.99 -28.54 3.21
N GLY A 149 -3.90 -28.85 3.93
CA GLY A 149 -2.94 -29.89 3.57
C GLY A 149 -1.71 -29.85 4.49
N ASP A 150 -0.93 -30.94 4.48
CA ASP A 150 0.36 -31.06 5.19
C ASP A 150 1.52 -30.66 4.27
N SER A 151 1.53 -29.42 3.77
CA SER A 151 2.57 -28.99 2.82
C SER A 151 3.98 -29.03 3.42
N ILE A 152 4.12 -28.87 4.75
CA ILE A 152 5.40 -28.98 5.47
C ILE A 152 5.16 -29.61 6.86
N PRO A 153 5.80 -30.75 7.19
CA PRO A 153 5.61 -31.41 8.48
C PRO A 153 6.02 -30.48 9.64
N GLY A 154 5.10 -30.23 10.56
CA GLY A 154 5.31 -29.39 11.75
C GLY A 154 5.09 -27.88 11.59
N HIS A 155 4.79 -27.38 10.39
CA HIS A 155 4.63 -25.93 10.12
C HIS A 155 3.21 -25.47 9.72
N GLY A 156 2.27 -26.41 9.59
CA GLY A 156 0.90 -26.15 9.10
C GLY A 156 0.84 -25.96 7.58
N GLY A 157 -0.35 -25.68 7.05
CA GLY A 157 -0.54 -25.45 5.61
C GLY A 157 0.01 -24.09 5.16
N ILE A 158 0.71 -24.05 4.02
CA ILE A 158 1.14 -22.79 3.38
C ILE A 158 -0.08 -21.92 3.06
N THR A 159 -1.19 -22.54 2.67
CA THR A 159 -2.46 -21.87 2.37
C THR A 159 -2.94 -21.00 3.53
N ASP A 160 -2.84 -21.48 4.78
CA ASP A 160 -3.28 -20.74 5.96
C ASP A 160 -2.46 -19.45 6.22
N ARG A 161 -1.23 -19.39 5.69
CA ARG A 161 -0.35 -18.21 5.77
C ARG A 161 -0.56 -17.24 4.62
N MET A 162 -1.09 -17.72 3.49
CA MET A 162 -1.30 -16.93 2.29
C MET A 162 -2.67 -16.24 2.27
N ASP A 163 -3.62 -16.63 3.11
CA ASP A 163 -4.96 -16.03 3.15
C ASP A 163 -4.93 -14.53 3.47
N CYS A 164 -4.18 -14.13 4.49
CA CYS A 164 -3.98 -12.72 4.86
C CYS A 164 -3.21 -11.96 3.78
N GLN A 165 -2.20 -12.63 3.18
CA GLN A 165 -1.35 -12.06 2.13
C GLN A 165 -2.13 -11.80 0.84
N MET A 166 -3.08 -12.67 0.49
CA MET A 166 -3.92 -12.49 -0.69
C MET A 166 -4.83 -11.26 -0.54
N VAL A 167 -5.49 -11.11 0.61
CA VAL A 167 -6.33 -9.93 0.91
C VAL A 167 -5.49 -8.66 0.88
N MET A 168 -4.29 -8.69 1.47
CA MET A 168 -3.37 -7.56 1.46
C MET A 168 -2.88 -7.23 0.05
N ALA A 169 -2.58 -8.23 -0.78
CA ALA A 169 -2.12 -8.03 -2.15
C ALA A 169 -3.18 -7.36 -3.02
N VAL A 170 -4.44 -7.80 -2.92
CA VAL A 170 -5.57 -7.18 -3.64
C VAL A 170 -5.74 -5.73 -3.19
N PHE A 171 -5.72 -5.47 -1.89
CA PHE A 171 -5.83 -4.11 -1.37
C PHE A 171 -4.67 -3.22 -1.81
N ALA A 172 -3.42 -3.70 -1.69
CA ALA A 172 -2.23 -2.95 -2.09
C ALA A 172 -2.25 -2.62 -3.60
N TYR A 173 -2.75 -3.54 -4.44
CA TYR A 173 -2.93 -3.29 -5.86
C TYR A 173 -3.95 -2.18 -6.11
N ILE A 174 -5.16 -2.28 -5.55
CA ILE A 174 -6.21 -1.27 -5.72
C ILE A 174 -5.75 0.08 -5.19
N TYR A 175 -5.18 0.10 -3.98
CA TYR A 175 -4.65 1.32 -3.35
C TYR A 175 -3.57 1.98 -4.21
N HIS A 176 -2.67 1.19 -4.78
CA HIS A 176 -1.63 1.69 -5.69
C HIS A 176 -2.25 2.33 -6.93
N GLN A 177 -3.21 1.67 -7.59
CA GLN A 177 -3.87 2.19 -8.78
C GLN A 177 -4.71 3.45 -8.49
N SER A 178 -5.33 3.53 -7.33
CA SER A 178 -6.19 4.65 -6.96
C SER A 178 -5.42 5.89 -6.49
N PHE A 179 -4.33 5.72 -5.71
CA PHE A 179 -3.68 6.83 -5.01
C PHE A 179 -2.24 7.11 -5.44
N ILE A 180 -1.55 6.13 -6.04
CA ILE A 180 -0.10 6.24 -6.33
C ILE A 180 0.18 6.25 -7.84
N ALA A 181 -0.61 5.52 -8.64
CA ALA A 181 -0.44 5.49 -10.08
C ALA A 181 -0.86 6.85 -10.69
N PRO A 182 0.03 7.52 -11.43
CA PRO A 182 -0.35 8.73 -12.14
C PRO A 182 -1.37 8.37 -13.24
N GLN A 183 -2.51 9.04 -13.25
CA GLN A 183 -3.51 8.94 -14.30
C GLN A 183 -3.01 9.68 -15.54
N ASN A 184 -2.13 9.03 -16.30
CA ASN A 184 -1.66 9.58 -17.57
C ASN A 184 -2.74 9.30 -18.62
N PHE A 185 -3.73 10.18 -18.73
CA PHE A 185 -4.64 10.18 -19.87
C PHE A 185 -3.84 10.61 -21.10
N SER A 186 -3.48 9.67 -21.97
CA SER A 186 -2.91 10.03 -23.26
C SER A 186 -3.99 10.68 -24.13
N VAL A 187 -3.59 11.61 -24.99
CA VAL A 187 -4.51 12.25 -25.96
C VAL A 187 -5.21 11.18 -26.81
N GLU A 188 -4.52 10.08 -27.11
CA GLU A 188 -5.07 8.93 -27.83
C GLU A 188 -6.24 8.27 -27.11
N ILE A 189 -6.16 8.07 -25.78
CA ILE A 189 -7.25 7.48 -24.99
C ILE A 189 -8.45 8.43 -24.96
N ILE A 190 -8.20 9.73 -24.79
CA ILE A 190 -9.26 10.75 -24.80
C ILE A 190 -9.94 10.78 -26.17
N LEU A 191 -9.16 10.74 -27.26
CA LEU A 191 -9.67 10.77 -28.62
C LEU A 191 -10.49 9.52 -28.95
N ASP A 192 -10.02 8.31 -28.58
CA ASP A 192 -10.78 7.07 -28.76
C ASP A 192 -12.08 7.08 -27.95
N GLN A 193 -12.06 7.63 -26.73
CA GLN A 193 -13.27 7.77 -25.90
C GLN A 193 -14.25 8.78 -26.49
N ILE A 194 -13.78 9.89 -27.07
CA ILE A 194 -14.61 10.86 -27.80
C ILE A 194 -15.25 10.21 -29.03
N LEU A 195 -14.46 9.50 -29.83
CA LEU A 195 -14.93 8.88 -31.08
C LEU A 195 -15.97 7.77 -30.85
N ARG A 196 -15.85 7.03 -29.74
CA ARG A 196 -16.79 5.95 -29.40
C ARG A 196 -18.09 6.44 -28.76
N ASN A 197 -18.03 7.54 -28.01
CA ASN A 197 -19.11 7.92 -27.10
C ASN A 197 -19.88 9.18 -27.54
N LEU A 198 -19.33 9.99 -28.46
CA LEU A 198 -20.02 11.16 -29.02
C LEU A 198 -20.53 10.88 -30.43
N THR A 199 -21.68 11.47 -30.75
CA THR A 199 -22.22 11.50 -32.11
C THR A 199 -21.43 12.47 -33.01
N TYR A 200 -21.56 12.31 -34.32
CA TYR A 200 -20.82 13.14 -35.29
C TYR A 200 -21.06 14.65 -35.13
N GLU A 201 -22.30 15.06 -34.80
CA GLU A 201 -22.63 16.47 -34.56
C GLU A 201 -21.93 17.02 -33.31
N GLU A 202 -21.89 16.23 -32.22
CA GLU A 202 -21.18 16.60 -30.99
C GLU A 202 -19.66 16.65 -31.19
N GLN A 203 -19.11 15.74 -32.02
CA GLN A 203 -17.69 15.76 -32.40
C GLN A 203 -17.35 17.04 -33.19
N LYS A 204 -18.21 17.43 -34.13
CA LYS A 204 -18.04 18.65 -34.92
C LYS A 204 -18.10 19.90 -34.03
N TYR A 205 -19.07 19.96 -33.12
CA TYR A 205 -19.18 21.05 -32.15
C TYR A 205 -17.95 21.16 -31.25
N LEU A 206 -17.45 20.04 -30.74
CA LEU A 206 -16.23 20.00 -29.92
C LEU A 206 -15.00 20.49 -30.72
N TYR A 207 -14.88 20.09 -31.98
CA TYR A 207 -13.80 20.54 -32.86
C TYR A 207 -13.83 22.05 -33.10
N GLU A 208 -15.01 22.62 -33.38
CA GLU A 208 -15.19 24.06 -33.56
C GLU A 208 -14.82 24.84 -32.29
N GLN A 209 -15.26 24.38 -31.12
CA GLN A 209 -14.91 24.99 -29.82
C GLN A 209 -13.41 24.90 -29.48
N LEU A 210 -12.78 23.76 -29.76
CA LEU A 210 -11.32 23.62 -29.62
C LEU A 210 -10.56 24.59 -30.53
N GLY A 211 -11.03 24.75 -31.76
CA GLY A 211 -10.48 25.70 -32.73
C GLY A 211 -10.53 27.15 -32.23
N GLU A 212 -11.67 27.59 -31.68
CA GLU A 212 -11.83 28.92 -31.10
C GLU A 212 -10.86 29.15 -29.92
N MET A 213 -10.76 28.19 -28.99
CA MET A 213 -9.84 28.29 -27.84
C MET A 213 -8.37 28.41 -28.26
N PHE A 214 -7.94 27.70 -29.31
CA PHE A 214 -6.58 27.83 -29.82
C PHE A 214 -6.33 29.19 -30.47
N HIS A 215 -7.33 29.71 -31.19
CA HIS A 215 -7.24 31.01 -31.83
C HIS A 215 -7.17 32.16 -30.80
N GLU A 216 -7.91 32.06 -29.69
CA GLU A 216 -7.83 33.01 -28.57
C GLU A 216 -6.47 32.94 -27.85
N ARG A 217 -5.93 31.74 -27.62
CA ARG A 217 -4.60 31.58 -27.02
C ARG A 217 -3.48 32.18 -27.87
N GLN A 218 -3.57 32.08 -29.19
CA GLN A 218 -2.59 32.71 -30.09
C GLN A 218 -2.69 34.24 -30.09
N LEU A 219 -3.90 34.80 -29.95
CA LEU A 219 -4.10 36.25 -29.89
C LEU A 219 -3.66 36.85 -28.54
N GLY A 220 -3.78 36.11 -27.44
CA GLY A 220 -3.32 36.55 -26.10
C GLY A 220 -1.81 36.44 -25.85
N GLN A 221 -1.02 35.97 -26.83
CA GLN A 221 0.44 35.88 -26.77
C GLN A 221 1.18 36.97 -27.59
N ASN A 222 0.45 37.88 -28.24
CA ASN A 222 0.98 39.10 -28.89
C ASN A 222 0.67 40.34 -28.04
#